data_AF-A0AB37ZYB4-F1
#
_entry.id   AF-A0AB37ZYB4-F1
#
_cell.length_a   1.000
_cell.length_b   1.000
_cell.length_c   1.000
_cell.angle_alpha   90.00
_cell.angle_beta   90.00
_cell.angle_gamma   90.00
#
_symmetry.space_group_name_H-M   'P 1'
#
loop_
_entity.id
_entity.type
_entity.pdbx_description
1 polymer ?
#
loop_
_entity_poly.entity_id
_entity_poly.type
_entity_poly.pdbx_seq_one_letter_code
_entity_poly.pdbx_strand_id
1 'polypeptide(L)'
;MTKRKKMSKNDRISQMGKQLSGLRNKERLTIEELAEKLDVSSRMIYNYENGYNVISIEVIVKMYERKVFKDRTLEELADIFIIQIYK
;
A
#
# COMPACT_ATOMS: atom_id res chain seq x y z
N MET A 1 -6.16 25.77 1.53
CA MET A 1 -5.92 24.32 1.33
C MET A 1 -4.94 24.15 0.17
N THR A 2 -3.71 23.74 0.42
CA THR A 2 -2.73 23.48 -0.65
C THR A 2 -3.18 22.22 -1.39
N LYS A 3 -3.56 22.35 -2.66
CA LYS A 3 -3.87 21.19 -3.51
C LYS A 3 -2.59 20.35 -3.61
N ARG A 4 -2.57 19.15 -3.02
CA ARG A 4 -1.48 18.19 -3.25
C ARG A 4 -1.45 17.89 -4.74
N LYS A 5 -0.44 18.41 -5.43
CA LYS A 5 -0.17 18.08 -6.83
C LYS A 5 0.08 16.58 -6.86
N LYS A 6 -0.74 15.82 -7.60
CA LYS A 6 -0.48 14.41 -7.88
C LYS A 6 0.97 14.31 -8.34
N MET A 7 1.82 13.61 -7.58
CA MET A 7 3.26 13.55 -7.81
C MET A 7 3.46 12.99 -9.23
N SER A 8 3.74 13.88 -10.18
CA SER A 8 4.01 13.65 -11.60
C SER A 8 3.52 12.31 -12.14
N LYS A 9 2.19 12.05 -12.16
CA LYS A 9 1.52 10.82 -12.66
C LYS A 9 2.48 9.63 -12.86
N ASN A 10 3.19 9.23 -11.80
CA ASN A 10 4.27 8.28 -11.95
C ASN A 10 3.57 6.93 -11.99
N ASP A 11 3.37 6.40 -13.20
CA ASP A 11 2.42 5.32 -13.46
C ASP A 11 2.68 4.13 -12.54
N ARG A 12 3.95 3.87 -12.26
CA ARG A 12 4.48 2.87 -11.31
C ARG A 12 3.93 3.01 -9.89
N ILE A 13 3.94 4.22 -9.32
CA ILE A 13 3.43 4.46 -7.95
C ILE A 13 1.90 4.30 -7.94
N SER A 14 1.23 4.71 -9.03
CA SER A 14 -0.21 4.50 -9.17
C SER A 14 -0.55 3.01 -9.31
N GLN A 15 0.28 2.23 -10.02
CA GLN A 15 0.13 0.78 -10.14
C GLN A 15 0.35 0.07 -8.80
N MET A 16 1.39 0.45 -8.04
CA MET A 16 1.60 0.00 -6.65
C MET A 16 0.35 0.23 -5.79
N GLY A 17 -0.23 1.44 -5.86
CA GLY A 17 -1.46 1.78 -5.15
C GLY A 17 -2.65 0.91 -5.55
N LYS A 18 -2.80 0.60 -6.84
CA LYS A 18 -3.82 -0.33 -7.33
C LYS A 18 -3.62 -1.75 -6.80
N GLN A 19 -2.37 -2.23 -6.72
CA GLN A 19 -2.07 -3.55 -6.15
C GLN A 19 -2.47 -3.60 -4.67
N LEU A 20 -2.15 -2.55 -3.90
CA LEU A 20 -2.54 -2.46 -2.49
C LEU A 20 -4.07 -2.49 -2.34
N SER A 21 -4.78 -1.68 -3.12
CA SER A 21 -6.24 -1.62 -3.11
C SER A 21 -6.86 -2.98 -3.47
N GLY A 22 -6.29 -3.67 -4.47
CA GLY A 22 -6.70 -5.01 -4.88
C GLY A 22 -6.54 -6.05 -3.78
N LEU A 23 -5.40 -6.06 -3.08
CA LEU A 23 -5.16 -6.96 -1.95
C LEU A 23 -6.08 -6.64 -0.77
N ARG A 24 -6.23 -5.35 -0.42
CA ARG A 24 -7.14 -4.92 0.64
C ARG A 24 -8.57 -5.39 0.38
N ASN A 25 -9.07 -5.20 -0.84
CA ASN A 25 -10.43 -5.60 -1.22
C ASN A 25 -10.59 -7.13 -1.22
N LYS A 26 -9.57 -7.90 -1.58
CA LYS A 26 -9.59 -9.37 -1.49
C LYS A 26 -9.77 -9.85 -0.05
N GLU A 27 -9.12 -9.18 0.91
CA GLU A 27 -9.29 -9.42 2.35
C GLU A 27 -10.56 -8.78 2.94
N ARG A 28 -11.38 -8.12 2.11
CA ARG A 28 -12.61 -7.41 2.51
C ARG A 28 -12.40 -6.33 3.58
N LEU A 29 -11.23 -5.69 3.57
CA LEU A 29 -10.91 -4.62 4.52
C LEU A 29 -11.29 -3.25 3.95
N THR A 30 -11.79 -2.38 4.81
CA THR A 30 -11.89 -0.93 4.57
C THR A 30 -10.52 -0.27 4.71
N ILE A 31 -10.40 0.99 4.27
CA ILE A 31 -9.16 1.76 4.43
C ILE A 31 -8.83 1.91 5.92
N GLU A 32 -9.86 2.13 6.74
CA GLU A 32 -9.78 2.28 8.19
C GLU A 32 -9.31 0.99 8.86
N GLU A 33 -9.89 -0.16 8.51
CA GLU A 33 -9.48 -1.45 9.08
C GLU A 33 -8.04 -1.82 8.67
N LEU A 34 -7.62 -1.54 7.43
CA LEU A 34 -6.24 -1.74 7.02
C LEU A 34 -5.29 -0.81 7.78
N ALA A 35 -5.68 0.45 7.97
CA ALA A 35 -4.89 1.44 8.69
C ALA A 35 -4.71 1.06 10.16
N GLU A 36 -5.79 0.64 10.83
CA GLU A 36 -5.77 0.13 12.20
C GLU A 36 -4.88 -1.10 12.31
N LYS A 37 -5.06 -2.07 11.40
CA LYS A 37 -4.21 -3.27 11.34
C LYS A 37 -2.74 -2.94 11.16
N LEU A 38 -2.37 -1.83 10.54
CA LEU A 38 -0.98 -1.44 10.30
C LEU A 38 -0.45 -0.36 11.26
N ASP A 39 -1.28 0.11 12.19
CA ASP A 39 -0.95 1.23 13.09
C ASP A 39 -0.45 2.46 12.31
N VAL A 40 -1.24 2.84 11.31
CA VAL A 40 -1.05 4.04 10.49
C VAL A 40 -2.36 4.80 10.36
N SER A 41 -2.31 6.02 9.83
CA SER A 41 -3.54 6.77 9.56
C SER A 41 -4.27 6.26 8.31
N SER A 42 -5.61 6.28 8.30
CA SER A 42 -6.42 5.99 7.10
C SER A 42 -6.01 6.87 5.90
N ARG A 43 -5.62 8.12 6.19
CA ARG A 43 -5.09 9.05 5.18
C ARG A 43 -3.80 8.54 4.53
N MET A 44 -2.95 7.82 5.26
CA MET A 44 -1.72 7.23 4.75
C MET A 44 -2.04 6.10 3.76
N ILE A 45 -2.95 5.19 4.12
CA ILE A 45 -3.44 4.15 3.20
C ILE A 45 -4.09 4.76 1.95
N TYR A 46 -4.95 5.76 2.11
CA TYR A 46 -5.52 6.50 0.98
C TYR A 46 -4.43 7.08 0.06
N ASN A 47 -3.37 7.66 0.64
CA ASN A 47 -2.27 8.22 -0.16
C ASN A 47 -1.51 7.14 -0.94
N TYR A 48 -1.33 5.94 -0.35
CA TYR A 48 -0.72 4.81 -1.03
C TYR A 48 -1.58 4.35 -2.21
N GLU A 49 -2.87 4.09 -1.99
CA GLU A 49 -3.77 3.57 -3.03
C GLU A 49 -3.97 4.53 -4.20
N ASN A 50 -3.90 5.84 -3.95
CA ASN A 50 -4.03 6.86 -4.98
C ASN A 50 -2.69 7.26 -5.62
N GLY A 51 -1.59 6.62 -5.22
CA GLY A 51 -0.25 6.88 -5.74
C GLY A 51 0.32 8.26 -5.39
N TYR A 52 -0.17 8.87 -4.30
CA TYR A 52 0.40 10.11 -3.77
C TYR A 52 1.72 9.85 -3.03
N ASN A 53 1.84 8.68 -2.40
CA ASN A 53 3.03 8.25 -1.64
C ASN A 53 3.43 6.82 -2.02
N VAL A 54 4.73 6.51 -1.92
CA VAL A 54 5.25 5.13 -1.97
C VAL A 54 5.05 4.47 -0.60
N ILE A 55 4.76 3.17 -0.57
CA ILE A 55 4.67 2.40 0.68
C ILE A 55 6.09 2.23 1.25
N SER A 56 6.28 2.53 2.54
CA SER A 56 7.58 2.34 3.17
C SER A 56 7.84 0.87 3.46
N ILE A 57 9.13 0.49 3.53
CA ILE A 57 9.54 -0.87 3.93
C ILE A 57 8.97 -1.24 5.30
N GLU A 58 8.94 -0.29 6.25
CA GLU A 58 8.33 -0.49 7.57
C GLU A 58 6.87 -0.94 7.48
N VAL A 59 6.07 -0.32 6.61
CA VAL A 59 4.66 -0.70 6.43
C VAL A 59 4.54 -2.09 5.80
N ILE A 60 5.44 -2.44 4.87
CA ILE A 60 5.47 -3.79 4.27
C ILE A 60 5.81 -4.85 5.33
N VAL A 61 6.79 -4.56 6.20
CA VAL A 61 7.14 -5.45 7.33
C VAL A 61 5.95 -5.59 8.28
N LYS A 62 5.27 -4.49 8.63
CA LYS A 62 4.04 -4.53 9.44
C LYS A 62 2.93 -5.37 8.80
N MET A 63 2.77 -5.33 7.47
CA MET A 63 1.81 -6.19 6.75
C MET A 63 2.12 -7.67 6.96
N TYR A 64 3.40 -8.03 6.87
CA TYR A 64 3.88 -9.40 7.09
C TYR A 64 3.71 -9.84 8.55
N GLU A 65 4.28 -9.10 9.51
CA GLU A 65 4.27 -9.44 10.94
C GLU A 65 2.85 -9.60 11.48
N ARG A 66 1.92 -8.75 11.03
CA ARG A 66 0.53 -8.74 11.48
C ARG A 66 -0.37 -9.66 10.65
N LYS A 67 0.20 -10.40 9.69
CA LYS A 67 -0.52 -11.36 8.82
C LYS A 67 -1.76 -10.73 8.17
N VAL A 68 -1.61 -9.50 7.68
CA VAL A 68 -2.73 -8.74 7.08
C VAL A 68 -3.20 -9.41 5.80
N PHE A 69 -2.26 -9.84 4.96
CA PHE A 69 -2.52 -10.61 3.75
C PHE A 69 -2.09 -12.04 4.04
N LYS A 70 -3.00 -12.81 4.65
CA LYS A 70 -2.78 -14.20 5.04
C LYS A 70 -2.24 -14.96 3.82
N ASP A 71 -1.20 -15.75 4.04
CA ASP A 71 -0.50 -16.55 3.01
C ASP A 71 0.55 -15.82 2.16
N ARG A 72 0.92 -14.57 2.49
CA ARG A 72 2.08 -13.92 1.85
C ARG A 72 3.31 -13.87 2.74
N THR A 73 4.43 -14.26 2.14
CA THR A 73 5.78 -14.07 2.66
C THR A 73 6.21 -12.61 2.52
N LEU A 74 7.27 -12.23 3.24
CA LEU A 74 7.83 -10.88 3.14
C LEU A 74 8.40 -10.62 1.73
N GLU A 75 9.00 -11.65 1.12
CA GLU A 75 9.56 -11.63 -0.22
C GLU A 75 8.47 -11.35 -1.26
N GLU A 76 7.30 -12.00 -1.16
CA GLU A 76 6.17 -11.75 -2.06
C GLU A 76 5.62 -10.32 -1.91
N LEU A 77 5.51 -9.82 -0.67
CA LEU A 77 5.06 -8.45 -0.43
C LEU A 77 6.06 -7.42 -0.99
N ALA A 78 7.37 -7.68 -0.83
CA ALA A 78 8.42 -6.84 -1.40
C ALA A 78 8.41 -6.88 -2.94
N ASP A 79 8.19 -8.04 -3.56
CA ASP A 79 8.10 -8.13 -5.02
C ASP A 79 6.92 -7.30 -5.54
N ILE A 80 5.74 -7.42 -4.91
CA ILE A 80 4.53 -6.69 -5.31
C ILE A 80 4.69 -5.17 -5.17
N PHE A 81 5.19 -4.70 -4.03
CA PHE A 81 5.19 -3.27 -3.71
C PHE A 81 6.49 -2.52 -4.09
N ILE A 82 7.58 -3.24 -4.35
CA ILE A 82 8.90 -2.64 -4.64
C ILE A 82 9.44 -3.14 -5.99
N ILE A 83 9.54 -4.45 -6.23
CA ILE A 83 10.27 -4.93 -7.41
C ILE A 83 9.45 -4.73 -8.69
N GLN A 84 8.16 -5.09 -8.65
CA GLN A 84 7.25 -4.98 -9.80
C GLN A 84 7.02 -3.54 -10.25
N ILE A 85 7.31 -2.55 -9.40
CA ILE A 85 7.16 -1.13 -9.75
C ILE A 85 8.37 -0.57 -10.52
N TYR A 86 9.50 -1.28 -10.56
CA TYR A 86 10.71 -0.84 -11.28
C TYR A 86 11.03 -1.68 -12.53
N LYS A 87 10.30 -2.77 -12.75
CA LYS A 87 10.30 -3.52 -14.02
C LYS A 87 9.51 -2.77 -15.09
#